data_AF-A0A8J2WUV2-F1
#
_entry.id   AF-A0A8J2WUV2-F1
#
_cell.length_a   1.000
_cell.length_b   1.000
_cell.length_c   1.000
_cell.angle_alpha   90.00
_cell.angle_beta   90.00
_cell.angle_gamma   90.00
#
_symmetry.space_group_name_H-M   'P 1'
#
loop_
_entity.id
_entity.type
_entity.pdbx_description
1 polymer ?
#
loop_
_entity_poly.entity_id
_entity_poly.type
_entity_poly.pdbx_seq_one_letter_code
_entity_poly.pdbx_strand_id
1 'polypeptide(L)'
;MAPARTAQPALTAALLLAAVRGFTTFRPLRQHSIVQRLRQRPSIGVKTARPRTVVASGAIDLAANATKGLVEGVVRTVTDNDEYQFGDLTKGVVRDLTGKDASEYKFGDITKKAVTNFTGKEDYEFGDISRKVLADAESSLEALRDEYFRDLPNELQRLILGGLPKEQREALISAITSYGSMAVLVWSLVSTTCTAGLVFTAWTRACLRAAPDRWASAIATIPTLRLLEPALLPVKALLFVLSINRYQRTALSVQRRLPQRWYPQFVSVIAVFLAGTASVALATGACMLGVGAVL
;
A
#
# COMPACT_ATOMS: atom_id res chain seq x y z
N MET A 1 -37.01 -68.18 14.36
CA MET A 1 -37.43 -67.38 13.19
C MET A 1 -38.44 -66.34 13.66
N ALA A 2 -38.03 -65.09 13.76
CA ALA A 2 -38.90 -63.94 14.05
C ALA A 2 -38.38 -62.74 13.23
N PRO A 3 -39.21 -62.00 12.47
CA PRO A 3 -38.73 -60.92 11.62
C PRO A 3 -38.59 -59.61 12.41
N ALA A 4 -37.42 -58.97 12.27
CA ALA A 4 -37.13 -57.67 12.84
C ALA A 4 -37.85 -56.55 12.07
N ARG A 5 -38.63 -55.75 12.80
CA ARG A 5 -39.33 -54.56 12.30
C ARG A 5 -38.35 -53.46 11.90
N THR A 6 -38.34 -53.10 10.63
CA THR A 6 -37.74 -51.86 10.12
C THR A 6 -38.71 -50.71 10.28
N ALA A 7 -38.48 -49.83 11.25
CA ALA A 7 -39.17 -48.55 11.36
C ALA A 7 -38.16 -47.46 11.72
N GLN A 8 -37.65 -46.75 10.70
CA GLN A 8 -37.18 -45.35 10.79
C GLN A 8 -36.62 -44.86 9.45
N PRO A 9 -37.46 -44.24 8.60
CA PRO A 9 -36.98 -43.14 7.75
C PRO A 9 -37.74 -41.82 7.96
N ALA A 10 -38.79 -41.78 8.78
CA ALA A 10 -39.62 -40.58 8.94
C ALA A 10 -39.01 -39.49 9.85
N LEU A 11 -38.21 -39.86 10.85
CA LEU A 11 -37.66 -38.91 11.83
C LEU A 11 -36.51 -38.06 11.26
N THR A 12 -35.76 -38.58 10.30
CA THR A 12 -34.65 -37.86 9.64
C THR A 12 -35.13 -36.82 8.63
N ALA A 13 -36.29 -37.03 8.00
CA ALA A 13 -36.86 -36.05 7.06
C ALA A 13 -37.44 -34.81 7.78
N ALA A 14 -38.04 -35.00 8.96
CA ALA A 14 -38.61 -33.90 9.74
C ALA A 14 -37.55 -32.93 10.30
N LEU A 15 -36.38 -33.45 10.68
CA LEU A 15 -35.29 -32.64 11.25
C LEU A 15 -34.57 -31.78 10.19
N LEU A 16 -34.52 -32.24 8.94
CA LEU A 16 -33.94 -31.49 7.82
C LEU A 16 -34.86 -30.34 7.35
N LEU A 17 -36.18 -30.49 7.46
CA LEU A 17 -37.14 -29.44 7.12
C LEU A 17 -37.20 -28.31 8.17
N ALA A 18 -36.92 -28.60 9.44
CA ALA A 18 -36.84 -27.59 10.50
C ALA A 18 -35.60 -26.68 10.37
N ALA A 19 -34.47 -27.22 9.90
CA ALA A 19 -33.24 -26.46 9.72
C ALA A 19 -33.30 -25.48 8.53
N VAL A 20 -34.08 -25.79 7.48
CA VAL A 20 -34.21 -24.94 6.29
C VAL A 20 -35.13 -23.75 6.52
N ARG A 21 -36.12 -23.85 7.42
CA ARG A 21 -37.03 -22.74 7.73
C ARG A 21 -36.45 -21.68 8.69
N GLY A 22 -35.40 -22.00 9.45
CA GLY A 22 -34.76 -21.06 10.37
C GLY A 22 -33.93 -19.96 9.70
N PHE A 23 -33.59 -20.11 8.41
CA PHE A 23 -32.62 -19.23 7.73
C PHE A 23 -33.27 -18.11 6.90
N THR A 24 -34.59 -18.12 6.70
CA THR A 24 -35.29 -17.15 5.81
C THR A 24 -36.02 -16.01 6.54
N THR A 25 -35.88 -15.87 7.86
CA THR A 25 -36.48 -14.75 8.61
C THR A 25 -35.42 -13.81 9.17
N PHE A 26 -34.58 -13.25 8.30
CA PHE A 26 -33.76 -12.08 8.65
C PHE A 26 -34.60 -10.82 8.38
N ARG A 27 -35.26 -10.31 9.43
CA ARG A 27 -35.99 -9.03 9.38
C ARG A 27 -35.00 -7.90 9.12
N PRO A 28 -35.21 -7.03 8.11
CA PRO A 28 -34.36 -5.86 7.93
C PRO A 28 -34.60 -4.87 9.08
N LEU A 29 -33.52 -4.45 9.73
CA LEU A 29 -33.55 -3.37 10.72
C LEU A 29 -33.97 -2.07 10.02
N ARG A 30 -35.04 -1.50 10.56
CA ARG A 30 -35.65 -0.22 10.20
C ARG A 30 -34.62 0.89 10.41
N GLN A 31 -33.94 1.33 9.34
CA GLN A 31 -33.10 2.52 9.38
C GLN A 31 -33.99 3.76 9.52
N HIS A 32 -33.97 4.36 10.71
CA HIS A 32 -34.53 5.69 10.91
C HIS A 32 -33.68 6.73 10.17
N SER A 33 -34.36 7.51 9.34
CA SER A 33 -33.89 8.68 8.63
C SER A 33 -33.38 9.77 9.58
N ILE A 34 -32.05 9.94 9.69
CA ILE A 34 -31.40 11.09 10.35
C ILE A 34 -30.41 11.79 9.38
N VAL A 35 -30.74 11.89 8.08
CA VAL A 35 -29.90 12.63 7.12
C VAL A 35 -30.75 13.48 6.16
N GLN A 36 -31.58 14.38 6.71
CA GLN A 36 -32.27 15.40 5.92
C GLN A 36 -32.17 16.82 6.50
N ARG A 37 -31.24 17.10 7.42
CA ARG A 37 -31.19 18.42 8.10
C ARG A 37 -29.89 19.22 7.93
N LEU A 38 -29.22 19.11 6.78
CA LEU A 38 -28.09 19.99 6.42
C LEU A 38 -28.15 20.52 4.98
N ARG A 39 -29.34 20.66 4.41
CA ARG A 39 -29.53 21.26 3.08
C ARG A 39 -30.42 22.50 3.17
N GLN A 40 -29.93 23.52 3.87
CA GLN A 40 -30.37 24.92 3.73
C GLN A 40 -29.39 25.81 4.51
N ARG A 41 -28.31 26.24 3.84
CA ARG A 41 -27.62 27.47 4.22
C ARG A 41 -27.95 28.53 3.16
N PRO A 42 -28.42 29.73 3.55
CA PRO A 42 -28.68 30.81 2.62
C PRO A 42 -27.35 31.29 2.02
N SER A 43 -27.38 31.52 0.71
CA SER A 43 -26.28 32.11 -0.06
C SER A 43 -26.03 33.54 0.41
N ILE A 44 -24.98 33.73 1.22
CA ILE A 44 -24.44 35.04 1.54
C ILE A 44 -23.71 35.55 0.30
N GLY A 45 -24.30 36.54 -0.37
CA GLY A 45 -23.68 37.25 -1.49
C GLY A 45 -22.50 38.08 -1.01
N VAL A 46 -21.29 37.54 -1.17
CA VAL A 46 -20.04 38.28 -0.95
C VAL A 46 -19.76 39.09 -2.22
N LYS A 47 -19.98 40.42 -2.13
CA LYS A 47 -19.45 41.37 -3.11
C LYS A 47 -17.92 41.34 -3.04
N THR A 48 -17.29 40.92 -4.12
CA THR A 48 -15.83 40.89 -4.28
C THR A 48 -15.27 42.30 -4.40
N ALA A 49 -14.95 42.92 -3.26
CA ALA A 49 -14.04 44.06 -3.22
C ALA A 49 -12.61 43.55 -3.44
N ARG A 50 -11.91 44.11 -4.43
CA ARG A 50 -10.50 43.81 -4.74
C ARG A 50 -9.63 44.04 -3.49
N PRO A 51 -8.79 43.08 -3.08
CA PRO A 51 -7.83 43.31 -2.01
C PRO A 51 -6.74 44.27 -2.50
N ARG A 52 -6.61 45.42 -1.83
CA ARG A 52 -5.41 46.24 -1.90
C ARG A 52 -4.29 45.48 -1.20
N THR A 53 -3.26 45.11 -1.95
CA THR A 53 -1.98 44.64 -1.43
C THR A 53 -1.29 45.80 -0.70
N VAL A 54 -1.53 45.90 0.61
CA VAL A 54 -0.67 46.67 1.50
C VAL A 54 0.53 45.79 1.81
N VAL A 55 1.70 46.27 1.40
CA VAL A 55 3.00 45.61 1.49
C VAL A 55 3.29 45.20 2.94
N ALA A 56 3.51 43.90 3.15
CA ALA A 56 3.82 43.26 4.41
C ALA A 56 5.30 43.46 4.83
N SER A 57 5.79 44.71 4.89
CA SER A 57 7.15 44.97 5.38
C SER A 57 7.25 44.85 6.91
N GLY A 58 6.28 45.41 7.64
CA GLY A 58 6.33 45.47 9.11
C GLY A 58 6.24 44.12 9.83
N ALA A 59 5.62 43.10 9.23
CA ALA A 59 5.53 41.77 9.83
C ALA A 59 6.86 40.99 9.73
N ILE A 60 7.65 41.26 8.68
CA ILE A 60 8.96 40.62 8.46
C ILE A 60 9.98 41.23 9.42
N ASP A 61 9.95 42.55 9.62
CA ASP A 61 10.84 43.25 10.55
C ASP A 61 10.58 42.83 12.02
N LEU A 62 9.33 42.57 12.38
CA LEU A 62 8.96 42.13 13.72
C LEU A 62 9.41 40.68 13.99
N ALA A 63 9.28 39.78 13.01
CA ALA A 63 9.77 38.40 13.12
C ALA A 63 11.30 38.31 13.18
N ALA A 64 12.00 39.17 12.43
CA ALA A 64 13.46 39.26 12.44
C ALA A 64 14.00 39.77 13.79
N ASN A 65 13.36 40.79 14.39
CA ASN A 65 13.77 41.31 15.69
C ASN A 65 13.49 40.34 16.85
N ALA A 66 12.40 39.56 16.77
CA ALA A 66 12.07 38.55 17.79
C ALA A 66 13.05 37.36 17.77
N THR A 67 13.47 36.92 16.58
CA THR A 67 14.44 35.82 16.44
C THR A 67 15.86 36.24 16.86
N LYS A 68 16.24 37.50 16.61
CA LYS A 68 17.53 38.06 17.07
C LYS A 68 17.72 37.94 18.59
N GLY A 69 16.71 38.33 19.37
CA GLY A 69 16.80 38.28 20.85
C GLY A 69 16.90 36.87 21.43
N LEU A 70 16.21 35.89 20.83
CA LEU A 70 16.26 34.49 21.27
C LEU A 70 17.62 33.85 21.02
N VAL A 71 18.21 34.09 19.86
CA VAL A 71 19.52 33.53 19.50
C VAL A 71 20.64 34.19 20.32
N GLU A 72 20.59 35.52 20.50
CA GLU A 72 21.55 36.22 21.35
C GLU A 72 21.52 35.72 22.80
N GLY A 73 20.32 35.48 23.37
CA GLY A 73 20.18 34.94 24.71
C GLY A 73 20.84 33.57 24.90
N VAL A 74 20.58 32.64 23.98
CA VAL A 74 21.18 31.28 24.04
C VAL A 74 22.70 31.34 23.87
N VAL A 75 23.20 32.14 22.93
CA VAL A 75 24.65 32.23 22.69
C VAL A 75 25.36 32.86 23.90
N ARG A 76 24.83 33.93 24.50
CA ARG A 76 25.39 34.53 25.72
C ARG A 76 25.54 33.52 26.85
N THR A 77 24.53 32.68 27.06
CA THR A 77 24.56 31.62 28.08
C THR A 77 25.61 30.55 27.78
N VAL A 78 25.85 30.21 26.51
CA VAL A 78 26.82 29.17 26.12
C VAL A 78 28.25 29.69 26.12
N THR A 79 28.47 30.94 25.70
CA THR A 79 29.81 31.52 25.58
C THR A 79 30.26 32.30 26.81
N ASP A 80 29.38 32.48 27.81
CA ASP A 80 29.62 33.25 29.03
C ASP A 80 30.11 34.69 28.73
N ASN A 81 29.52 35.30 27.68
CA ASN A 81 29.89 36.62 27.19
C ASN A 81 28.65 37.50 27.05
N ASP A 82 28.36 38.27 28.09
CA ASP A 82 27.18 39.13 28.20
C ASP A 82 27.13 40.25 27.14
N GLU A 83 28.28 40.61 26.55
CA GLU A 83 28.41 41.65 25.53
C GLU A 83 28.21 41.13 24.11
N TYR A 84 27.91 39.84 23.92
CA TYR A 84 27.71 39.25 22.60
C TYR A 84 26.60 39.95 21.80
N GLN A 85 26.92 40.39 20.58
CA GLN A 85 25.95 40.87 19.60
C GLN A 85 25.87 39.92 18.40
N PHE A 86 24.65 39.73 17.87
CA PHE A 86 24.46 38.96 16.64
C PHE A 86 25.25 39.60 15.50
N GLY A 87 26.32 38.92 15.07
CA GLY A 87 27.28 39.40 14.10
C GLY A 87 28.73 39.26 14.54
N ASP A 88 29.02 39.16 15.84
CA ASP A 88 30.40 39.02 16.33
C ASP A 88 30.98 37.63 16.05
N LEU A 89 30.17 36.56 16.12
CA LEU A 89 30.58 35.23 15.62
C LEU A 89 30.91 35.30 14.12
N THR A 90 30.11 36.02 13.34
CA THR A 90 30.34 36.16 11.90
C THR A 90 31.62 36.93 11.62
N LYS A 91 31.89 38.02 12.36
CA LYS A 91 33.14 38.78 12.27
C LYS A 91 34.36 37.95 12.70
N GLY A 92 34.24 37.16 13.76
CA GLY A 92 35.28 36.25 14.24
C GLY A 92 35.63 35.20 13.19
N VAL A 93 34.62 34.48 12.68
CA VAL A 93 34.80 33.48 11.61
C VAL A 93 35.36 34.09 10.33
N VAL A 94 34.90 35.28 9.94
CA VAL A 94 35.44 36.03 8.80
C VAL A 94 36.91 36.37 9.02
N ARG A 95 37.27 36.86 10.22
CA ARG A 95 38.66 37.22 10.56
C ARG A 95 39.56 35.99 10.53
N ASP A 96 39.10 34.87 11.08
CA ASP A 96 39.86 33.62 11.11
C ASP A 96 40.04 33.01 9.71
N LEU A 97 39.03 33.13 8.83
CA LEU A 97 39.11 32.62 7.45
C LEU A 97 39.89 33.52 6.50
N THR A 98 39.91 34.83 6.72
CA THR A 98 40.53 35.79 5.78
C THR A 98 41.87 36.36 6.24
N GLY A 99 42.17 36.32 7.54
CA GLY A 99 43.38 36.91 8.12
C GLY A 99 43.48 38.42 7.96
N LYS A 100 42.37 39.12 7.64
CA LYS A 100 42.32 40.57 7.42
C LYS A 100 41.27 41.23 8.30
N ASP A 101 41.54 42.47 8.72
CA ASP A 101 40.62 43.26 9.51
C ASP A 101 39.34 43.61 8.73
N ALA A 102 38.21 43.64 9.44
CA ALA A 102 36.86 43.75 8.87
C ALA A 102 36.60 45.03 8.03
N SER A 103 37.49 46.02 8.08
CA SER A 103 37.38 47.29 7.37
C SER A 103 37.74 47.21 5.87
N GLU A 104 38.52 46.21 5.44
CA GLU A 104 38.91 46.03 4.04
C GLU A 104 38.10 44.92 3.33
N TYR A 105 36.99 44.53 3.94
CA TYR A 105 36.16 43.42 3.54
C TYR A 105 35.34 43.73 2.27
N LYS A 106 35.60 42.97 1.19
CA LYS A 106 34.69 42.88 0.04
C LYS A 106 34.00 41.52 0.07
N PHE A 107 32.67 41.53 0.24
CA PHE A 107 31.82 40.33 0.33
C PHE A 107 32.09 39.32 -0.80
N GLY A 108 32.46 39.79 -1.99
CA GLY A 108 32.77 38.95 -3.15
C GLY A 108 34.04 38.08 -3.03
N ASP A 109 35.05 38.51 -2.28
CA ASP A 109 36.32 37.75 -2.19
C ASP A 109 36.20 36.53 -1.28
N ILE A 110 35.36 36.62 -0.23
CA ILE A 110 35.07 35.49 0.64
C ILE A 110 34.17 34.50 -0.06
N THR A 111 33.12 34.96 -0.76
CA THR A 111 32.27 34.04 -1.51
C THR A 111 33.09 33.31 -2.57
N LYS A 112 34.01 33.99 -3.26
CA LYS A 112 34.95 33.32 -4.17
C LYS A 112 35.80 32.29 -3.42
N LYS A 113 36.60 32.67 -2.42
CA LYS A 113 37.46 31.72 -1.69
C LYS A 113 36.69 30.54 -1.08
N ALA A 114 35.52 30.79 -0.49
CA ALA A 114 34.69 29.75 0.09
C ALA A 114 34.14 28.80 -0.98
N VAL A 115 33.71 29.33 -2.13
CA VAL A 115 33.24 28.51 -3.26
C VAL A 115 34.40 27.77 -3.91
N THR A 116 35.58 28.37 -4.06
CA THR A 116 36.78 27.70 -4.59
C THR A 116 37.23 26.58 -3.64
N ASN A 117 37.27 26.83 -2.33
CA ASN A 117 37.59 25.80 -1.33
C ASN A 117 36.53 24.70 -1.27
N PHE A 118 35.25 25.05 -1.40
CA PHE A 118 34.17 24.08 -1.38
C PHE A 118 34.12 23.26 -2.65
N THR A 119 34.26 23.84 -3.85
CA THR A 119 34.17 23.11 -5.12
C THR A 119 35.49 22.48 -5.57
N GLY A 120 36.63 23.01 -5.14
CA GLY A 120 37.97 22.58 -5.56
C GLY A 120 38.37 23.01 -6.97
N LYS A 121 37.57 23.88 -7.62
CA LYS A 121 37.82 24.40 -8.98
C LYS A 121 38.06 25.90 -8.94
N GLU A 122 39.05 26.37 -9.71
CA GLU A 122 39.37 27.80 -9.81
C GLU A 122 38.27 28.58 -10.55
N ASP A 123 37.63 27.95 -11.54
CA ASP A 123 36.50 28.52 -12.29
C ASP A 123 35.16 27.95 -11.81
N TYR A 124 34.34 28.80 -11.20
CA TYR A 124 33.00 28.42 -10.73
C TYR A 124 31.98 28.44 -11.87
N GLU A 125 31.32 27.30 -12.09
CA GLU A 125 30.12 27.21 -12.93
C GLU A 125 28.85 27.10 -12.07
N PHE A 126 27.79 27.81 -12.49
CA PHE A 126 26.49 27.71 -11.83
C PHE A 126 25.98 26.27 -11.88
N GLY A 127 25.89 25.63 -10.71
CA GLY A 127 25.48 24.22 -10.56
C GLY A 127 26.56 23.31 -9.95
N ASP A 128 27.81 23.76 -9.84
CA ASP A 128 28.89 22.94 -9.25
C ASP A 128 28.70 22.68 -7.75
N ILE A 129 28.15 23.65 -7.01
CA ILE A 129 27.78 23.44 -5.60
C ILE A 129 26.69 22.37 -5.49
N SER A 130 25.65 22.44 -6.32
CA SER A 130 24.56 21.45 -6.31
C SER A 130 25.07 20.06 -6.66
N ARG A 131 25.94 19.94 -7.68
CA ARG A 131 26.56 18.67 -8.06
C ARG A 131 27.43 18.10 -6.94
N LYS A 132 28.24 18.94 -6.28
CA LYS A 132 29.09 18.48 -5.18
C LYS A 132 28.28 18.06 -3.96
N VAL A 133 27.27 18.84 -3.56
CA VAL A 133 26.38 18.47 -2.45
C VAL A 133 25.64 17.17 -2.75
N LEU A 134 25.20 16.96 -4.00
CA LEU A 134 24.58 15.69 -4.40
C LEU A 134 25.58 14.53 -4.35
N ALA A 135 26.82 14.71 -4.83
CA ALA A 135 27.84 13.68 -4.78
C ALA A 135 28.27 13.33 -3.33
N ASP A 136 28.39 14.33 -2.47
CA ASP A 136 28.69 14.14 -1.04
C ASP A 136 27.53 13.45 -0.32
N ALA A 137 26.28 13.80 -0.67
CA ALA A 137 25.09 13.12 -0.14
C ALA A 137 25.00 11.67 -0.63
N GLU A 138 25.28 11.41 -1.90
CA GLU A 138 25.26 10.07 -2.49
C GLU A 138 26.36 9.20 -1.86
N SER A 139 27.59 9.69 -1.76
CA SER A 139 28.69 8.97 -1.10
C SER A 139 28.42 8.70 0.39
N SER A 140 27.84 9.66 1.11
CA SER A 140 27.40 9.46 2.51
C SER A 140 26.31 8.39 2.61
N LEU A 141 25.37 8.40 1.66
CA LEU A 141 24.30 7.41 1.58
C LEU A 141 24.82 6.03 1.20
N GLU A 142 25.85 5.93 0.35
CA GLU A 142 26.52 4.67 0.03
C GLU A 142 27.28 4.11 1.24
N ALA A 143 27.98 4.96 2.00
CA ALA A 143 28.64 4.56 3.24
C ALA A 143 27.63 4.04 4.28
N LEU A 144 26.52 4.77 4.49
CA LEU A 144 25.43 4.33 5.36
C LEU A 144 24.76 3.06 4.86
N ARG A 145 24.59 2.91 3.54
CA ARG A 145 24.04 1.70 2.93
C ARG A 145 24.96 0.51 3.20
N ASP A 146 26.26 0.64 3.00
CA ASP A 146 27.19 -0.46 3.25
C ASP A 146 27.23 -0.84 4.73
N GLU A 147 27.28 0.13 5.65
CA GLU A 147 27.25 -0.12 7.10
C GLU A 147 25.92 -0.78 7.53
N TYR A 148 24.78 -0.22 7.10
CA TYR A 148 23.46 -0.70 7.50
C TYR A 148 23.09 -2.05 6.88
N PHE A 149 23.47 -2.32 5.62
CA PHE A 149 23.09 -3.56 4.94
C PHE A 149 24.11 -4.68 5.09
N ARG A 150 25.36 -4.41 5.45
CA ARG A 150 26.35 -5.48 5.69
C ARG A 150 26.49 -5.84 7.16
N ASP A 151 26.64 -4.87 8.04
CA ASP A 151 27.03 -5.15 9.42
C ASP A 151 25.80 -5.38 10.31
N LEU A 152 24.76 -4.57 10.14
CA LEU A 152 23.56 -4.65 10.96
C LEU A 152 22.84 -6.01 10.87
N PRO A 153 22.67 -6.66 9.70
CA PRO A 153 22.05 -7.98 9.65
C PRO A 153 22.87 -9.03 10.39
N ASN A 154 24.21 -8.93 10.36
CA ASN A 154 25.09 -9.85 11.05
C ASN A 154 25.03 -9.66 12.57
N GLU A 155 25.00 -8.41 13.03
CA GLU A 155 24.83 -8.11 14.46
C GLU A 155 23.46 -8.51 14.97
N LEU A 156 22.40 -8.20 14.22
CA LEU A 156 21.03 -8.57 14.58
C LEU A 156 20.85 -10.09 14.56
N GLN A 157 21.45 -10.78 13.59
CA GLN A 157 21.49 -12.24 13.54
C GLN A 157 22.27 -12.81 14.74
N ARG A 158 23.41 -12.22 15.12
CA ARG A 158 24.16 -12.64 16.32
C ARG A 158 23.38 -12.39 17.60
N LEU A 159 22.66 -11.27 17.71
CA LEU A 159 21.90 -10.92 18.89
C LEU A 159 20.65 -11.80 19.06
N ILE A 160 19.94 -12.07 17.96
CA ILE A 160 18.74 -12.91 17.96
C ILE A 160 19.10 -14.39 18.06
N LEU A 161 20.12 -14.85 17.32
CA LEU A 161 20.44 -16.28 17.19
C LEU A 161 21.61 -16.76 18.05
N GLY A 162 22.44 -15.85 18.58
CA GLY A 162 23.68 -16.21 19.28
C GLY A 162 23.46 -17.09 20.50
N GLY A 163 22.36 -16.88 21.23
CA GLY A 163 22.01 -17.67 22.42
C GLY A 163 21.30 -19.00 22.16
N LEU A 164 20.93 -19.30 20.91
CA LEU A 164 20.13 -20.49 20.56
C LEU A 164 21.02 -21.67 20.14
N PRO A 165 20.69 -22.91 20.57
CA PRO A 165 21.36 -24.11 20.08
C PRO A 165 21.11 -24.30 18.58
N LYS A 166 22.03 -24.98 17.89
CA LYS A 166 22.03 -25.08 16.42
C LYS A 166 20.69 -25.59 15.86
N GLU A 167 20.10 -26.60 16.49
CA GLU A 167 18.82 -27.18 16.08
C GLU A 167 17.66 -26.17 16.13
N GLN A 168 17.59 -25.36 17.20
CA GLN A 168 16.54 -24.34 17.34
C GLN A 168 16.75 -23.17 16.36
N ARG A 169 18.00 -22.83 16.03
CA ARG A 169 18.29 -21.83 15.00
C ARG A 169 17.79 -22.26 13.63
N GLU A 170 18.05 -23.49 13.23
CA GLU A 170 17.60 -24.02 11.94
C GLU A 170 16.07 -24.07 11.85
N ALA A 171 15.40 -24.51 12.92
CA ALA A 171 13.94 -24.50 13.02
C ALA A 171 13.36 -23.08 12.95
N LEU A 172 13.97 -22.12 13.65
CA LEU A 172 13.54 -20.71 13.65
C LEU A 172 13.73 -20.06 12.28
N ILE A 173 14.87 -20.27 11.62
CA ILE A 173 15.12 -19.76 10.26
C ILE A 173 14.07 -20.31 9.30
N SER A 174 13.83 -21.63 9.33
CA SER A 174 12.81 -22.27 8.51
C SER A 174 11.40 -21.69 8.74
N ALA A 175 11.03 -21.47 10.01
CA ALA A 175 9.76 -20.86 10.37
C ALA A 175 9.66 -19.42 9.84
N ILE A 176 10.67 -18.57 10.07
CA ILE A 176 10.70 -17.18 9.61
C ILE A 176 10.60 -17.12 8.08
N THR A 177 11.34 -17.95 7.35
CA THR A 177 11.27 -18.01 5.88
C THR A 177 9.88 -18.45 5.40
N SER A 178 9.30 -19.48 6.03
CA SER A 178 7.96 -19.97 5.69
C SER A 178 6.89 -18.89 5.94
N TYR A 179 6.86 -18.29 7.13
CA TYR A 179 5.91 -17.23 7.46
C TYR A 179 6.13 -15.96 6.62
N GLY A 180 7.39 -15.60 6.36
CA GLY A 180 7.75 -14.48 5.49
C GLY A 180 7.21 -14.68 4.06
N SER A 181 7.41 -15.87 3.49
CA SER A 181 6.88 -16.20 2.16
C SER A 181 5.34 -16.16 2.12
N MET A 182 4.69 -16.69 3.16
CA MET A 182 3.23 -16.64 3.28
C MET A 182 2.72 -15.20 3.40
N ALA A 183 3.37 -14.35 4.18
CA ALA A 183 3.01 -12.95 4.32
C ALA A 183 3.13 -12.19 2.99
N VAL A 184 4.21 -12.40 2.23
CA VAL A 184 4.40 -11.80 0.91
C VAL A 184 3.33 -12.27 -0.08
N LEU A 185 2.98 -13.56 -0.07
CA LEU A 185 1.91 -14.10 -0.91
C LEU A 185 0.54 -13.51 -0.55
N VAL A 186 0.22 -13.40 0.75
CA VAL A 186 -1.02 -12.79 1.23
C VAL A 186 -1.08 -11.33 0.81
N TRP A 187 0.01 -10.57 0.98
CA TRP A 187 0.08 -9.18 0.56
C TRP A 187 -0.12 -9.03 -0.95
N SER A 188 0.57 -9.85 -1.75
CA SER A 188 0.41 -9.88 -3.21
C SER A 188 -1.03 -10.17 -3.62
N LEU A 189 -1.67 -11.15 -2.96
CA LEU A 189 -3.08 -11.49 -3.21
C LEU A 189 -4.00 -10.32 -2.85
N VAL A 190 -3.81 -9.68 -1.69
CA VAL A 190 -4.62 -8.53 -1.25
C VAL A 190 -4.46 -7.37 -2.22
N SER A 191 -3.23 -7.01 -2.58
CA SER A 191 -2.94 -5.92 -3.52
C SER A 191 -3.56 -6.17 -4.90
N THR A 192 -3.42 -7.40 -5.41
CA THR A 192 -4.02 -7.82 -6.69
C THR A 192 -5.55 -7.77 -6.62
N THR A 193 -6.15 -8.19 -5.51
CA THR A 193 -7.60 -8.17 -5.30
C THR A 193 -8.14 -6.73 -5.20
N CYS A 194 -7.45 -5.84 -4.48
CA CYS A 194 -7.81 -4.43 -4.39
C CYS A 194 -7.75 -3.75 -5.77
N THR A 195 -6.67 -3.99 -6.52
CA THR A 195 -6.51 -3.46 -7.88
C THR A 195 -7.62 -3.95 -8.80
N ALA A 196 -7.98 -5.24 -8.71
CA ALA A 196 -9.12 -5.82 -9.43
C ALA A 196 -10.43 -5.11 -9.11
N GLY A 197 -10.69 -4.86 -7.82
CA GLY A 197 -11.88 -4.16 -7.35
C GLY A 197 -11.98 -2.74 -7.90
N LEU A 198 -10.86 -2.02 -7.97
CA LEU A 198 -10.81 -0.68 -8.57
C LEU A 198 -11.11 -0.72 -10.08
N VAL A 199 -10.53 -1.67 -10.82
CA VAL A 199 -10.81 -1.85 -12.25
C VAL A 199 -12.28 -2.22 -12.48
N PHE A 200 -12.82 -3.15 -11.69
CA PHE A 200 -14.21 -3.58 -11.80
C PHE A 200 -15.19 -2.45 -11.48
N THR A 201 -14.94 -1.66 -10.45
CA THR A 201 -15.79 -0.51 -10.09
C THR A 201 -15.71 0.61 -11.12
N ALA A 202 -14.53 0.86 -11.70
CA ALA A 202 -14.36 1.82 -12.80
C ALA A 202 -15.12 1.35 -14.05
N TRP A 203 -15.00 0.07 -14.43
CA TRP A 203 -15.72 -0.53 -15.54
C TRP A 203 -17.24 -0.47 -15.33
N THR A 204 -17.72 -0.87 -14.15
CA THR A 204 -19.15 -0.81 -13.80
C THR A 204 -19.68 0.62 -13.91
N ARG A 205 -18.93 1.62 -13.42
CA ARG A 205 -19.30 3.04 -13.56
C ARG A 205 -19.31 3.51 -15.02
N ALA A 206 -18.40 3.01 -15.85
CA ALA A 206 -18.38 3.30 -17.28
C ALA A 206 -19.60 2.71 -17.99
N CYS A 207 -19.94 1.44 -17.71
CA CYS A 207 -21.13 0.76 -18.21
C CYS A 207 -22.43 1.47 -17.80
N LEU A 208 -22.53 1.95 -16.56
CA LEU A 208 -23.70 2.69 -16.09
C LEU A 208 -23.86 4.08 -16.74
N ARG A 209 -22.77 4.67 -17.26
CA ARG A 209 -22.80 5.97 -17.96
C ARG A 209 -23.01 5.82 -19.47
N ALA A 210 -22.72 4.66 -20.04
CA ALA A 210 -22.96 4.40 -21.45
C ALA A 210 -24.47 4.25 -21.71
N ALA A 211 -25.04 5.16 -22.51
CA ALA A 211 -26.42 5.07 -22.96
C ALA A 211 -26.70 3.70 -23.63
N PRO A 212 -27.92 3.15 -23.49
CA PRO A 212 -28.30 1.82 -23.99
C PRO A 212 -27.91 1.60 -25.47
N ASP A 213 -27.98 2.65 -26.28
CA ASP A 213 -27.74 2.61 -27.72
C ASP A 213 -26.26 2.38 -28.10
N ARG A 214 -25.33 2.50 -27.15
CA ARG A 214 -23.88 2.33 -27.38
C ARG A 214 -23.32 0.97 -26.93
N TRP A 215 -24.15 0.12 -26.32
CA TRP A 215 -23.72 -1.19 -25.83
C TRP A 215 -23.26 -2.13 -26.95
N ALA A 216 -23.90 -2.09 -28.11
CA ALA A 216 -23.49 -2.90 -29.27
C ALA A 216 -22.08 -2.55 -29.77
N SER A 217 -21.71 -1.26 -29.76
CA SER A 217 -20.36 -0.80 -30.09
C SER A 217 -19.32 -1.18 -29.03
N ALA A 218 -19.69 -1.18 -27.75
CA ALA A 218 -18.82 -1.58 -26.65
C ALA A 218 -18.59 -3.11 -26.58
N ILE A 219 -19.56 -3.91 -27.04
CA ILE A 219 -19.40 -5.37 -27.16
C ILE A 219 -18.59 -5.71 -28.42
N ALA A 220 -18.71 -4.95 -29.50
CA ALA A 220 -17.89 -5.15 -30.71
C ALA A 220 -16.37 -4.99 -30.46
N THR A 221 -15.96 -4.30 -29.39
CA THR A 221 -14.54 -4.21 -28.98
C THR A 221 -14.08 -5.40 -28.10
N ILE A 222 -14.80 -6.54 -28.06
CA ILE A 222 -14.38 -7.79 -27.38
C ILE A 222 -12.91 -8.22 -27.61
N PRO A 223 -12.23 -7.95 -28.76
CA PRO A 223 -10.78 -8.18 -28.86
C PRO A 223 -9.96 -7.42 -27.81
N THR A 224 -10.43 -6.25 -27.34
CA THR A 224 -9.82 -5.50 -26.23
C THR A 224 -10.13 -6.10 -24.85
N LEU A 225 -11.17 -6.92 -24.71
CA LEU A 225 -11.42 -7.70 -23.49
C LEU A 225 -10.41 -8.85 -23.31
N ARG A 226 -9.77 -9.32 -24.39
CA ARG A 226 -8.61 -10.23 -24.27
C ARG A 226 -7.38 -9.54 -23.68
N LEU A 227 -7.24 -8.22 -23.82
CA LEU A 227 -6.23 -7.44 -23.07
C LEU A 227 -6.57 -7.27 -21.58
N LEU A 228 -7.84 -7.52 -21.19
CA LEU A 228 -8.31 -7.55 -19.79
C LEU A 228 -8.17 -8.94 -19.14
N GLU A 229 -7.66 -9.95 -19.85
CA GLU A 229 -7.39 -11.26 -19.25
C GLU A 229 -6.49 -11.20 -18.00
N PRO A 230 -5.43 -10.36 -17.94
CA PRO A 230 -4.66 -10.15 -16.72
C PRO A 230 -5.48 -9.50 -15.59
N ALA A 231 -6.44 -8.66 -15.93
CA ALA A 231 -7.33 -8.00 -14.97
C ALA A 231 -8.48 -8.92 -14.49
N LEU A 232 -8.73 -10.03 -15.19
CA LEU A 232 -9.66 -11.10 -14.80
C LEU A 232 -9.00 -12.20 -13.95
N LEU A 233 -7.66 -12.25 -13.88
CA LEU A 233 -6.93 -13.14 -12.95
C LEU A 233 -7.43 -13.09 -11.49
N PRO A 234 -7.79 -11.93 -10.92
CA PRO A 234 -8.27 -11.86 -9.54
C PRO A 234 -9.67 -12.47 -9.37
N VAL A 235 -10.52 -12.34 -10.40
CA VAL A 235 -11.86 -12.97 -10.44
C VAL A 235 -11.70 -14.48 -10.61
N LYS A 236 -10.80 -14.93 -11.51
CA LYS A 236 -10.45 -16.35 -11.66
C LYS A 236 -9.87 -16.91 -10.35
N ALA A 237 -9.01 -16.17 -9.66
CA ALA A 237 -8.43 -16.55 -8.37
C ALA A 237 -9.50 -16.62 -7.26
N LEU A 238 -10.43 -15.68 -7.21
CA LEU A 238 -11.52 -15.69 -6.24
C LEU A 238 -12.49 -16.85 -6.49
N LEU A 239 -12.83 -17.13 -7.75
CA LEU A 239 -13.59 -18.33 -8.13
C LEU A 239 -12.83 -19.61 -7.78
N PHE A 240 -11.50 -19.63 -7.96
CA PHE A 240 -10.66 -20.75 -7.56
C PHE A 240 -10.66 -20.96 -6.04
N VAL A 241 -10.51 -19.90 -5.24
CA VAL A 241 -10.58 -19.96 -3.77
C VAL A 241 -11.96 -20.43 -3.28
N LEU A 242 -13.05 -19.92 -3.87
CA LEU A 242 -14.39 -20.39 -3.56
C LEU A 242 -14.60 -21.86 -3.97
N SER A 243 -13.98 -22.29 -5.08
CA SER A 243 -14.02 -23.68 -5.53
C SER A 243 -13.22 -24.61 -4.62
N ILE A 244 -12.09 -24.18 -4.06
CA ILE A 244 -11.29 -24.94 -3.09
C ILE A 244 -12.11 -25.25 -1.83
N ASN A 245 -12.86 -24.27 -1.33
CA ASN A 245 -13.66 -24.47 -0.11
C ASN A 245 -14.81 -25.46 -0.35
N ARG A 246 -15.42 -25.43 -1.55
CA ARG A 246 -16.38 -26.46 -1.97
C ARG A 246 -15.72 -27.82 -2.13
N TYR A 247 -14.53 -27.87 -2.74
CA TYR A 247 -13.74 -29.09 -2.93
C TYR A 247 -13.35 -29.75 -1.60
N GLN A 248 -12.88 -28.98 -0.62
CA GLN A 248 -12.52 -29.52 0.69
C GLN A 248 -13.74 -30.14 1.40
N ARG A 249 -14.90 -29.48 1.33
CA ARG A 249 -16.13 -30.02 1.93
C ARG A 249 -16.61 -31.29 1.24
N THR A 250 -16.52 -31.37 -0.08
CA THR A 250 -16.89 -32.59 -0.82
C THR A 250 -15.88 -33.71 -0.60
N ALA A 251 -14.58 -33.41 -0.66
CA ALA A 251 -13.51 -34.36 -0.39
C ALA A 251 -13.61 -34.96 1.02
N LEU A 252 -13.83 -34.15 2.06
CA LEU A 252 -14.02 -34.62 3.45
C LEU A 252 -15.29 -35.46 3.61
N SER A 253 -16.37 -35.07 2.93
CA SER A 253 -17.64 -35.80 2.97
C SER A 253 -17.52 -37.18 2.31
N VAL A 254 -16.71 -37.28 1.25
CA VAL A 254 -16.45 -38.52 0.53
C VAL A 254 -15.39 -39.37 1.25
N GLN A 255 -14.39 -38.76 1.87
CA GLN A 255 -13.36 -39.43 2.67
C GLN A 255 -13.97 -40.21 3.84
N ARG A 256 -15.05 -39.71 4.45
CA ARG A 256 -15.76 -40.44 5.53
C ARG A 256 -16.50 -41.69 5.06
N ARG A 257 -16.68 -41.88 3.75
CA ARG A 257 -17.47 -42.98 3.17
C ARG A 257 -16.62 -44.03 2.44
N LEU A 258 -15.35 -43.76 2.16
CA LEU A 258 -14.51 -44.66 1.35
C LEU A 258 -13.54 -45.49 2.22
N PRO A 259 -13.38 -46.79 1.92
CA PRO A 259 -12.37 -47.62 2.56
C PRO A 259 -10.96 -47.16 2.17
N GLN A 260 -10.08 -47.07 3.18
CA GLN A 260 -8.75 -46.42 3.13
C GLN A 260 -7.83 -46.93 2.01
N ARG A 261 -8.05 -48.15 1.49
CA ARG A 261 -7.27 -48.75 0.40
C ARG A 261 -7.40 -48.06 -0.97
N TRP A 262 -8.45 -47.24 -1.19
CA TRP A 262 -8.71 -46.59 -2.49
C TRP A 262 -8.32 -45.11 -2.55
N TYR A 263 -7.77 -44.56 -1.45
CA TYR A 263 -7.56 -43.13 -1.29
C TYR A 263 -6.67 -42.47 -2.37
N PRO A 264 -5.49 -43.03 -2.74
CA PRO A 264 -4.61 -42.34 -3.68
C PRO A 264 -5.19 -42.29 -5.10
N GLN A 265 -5.83 -43.37 -5.57
CA GLN A 265 -6.43 -43.42 -6.91
C GLN A 265 -7.65 -42.50 -7.03
N PHE A 266 -8.44 -42.41 -5.96
CA PHE A 266 -9.65 -41.59 -5.94
C PHE A 266 -9.37 -40.09 -5.97
N VAL A 267 -8.34 -39.63 -5.24
CA VAL A 267 -7.89 -38.22 -5.26
C VAL A 267 -7.42 -37.82 -6.66
N SER A 268 -6.67 -38.69 -7.35
CA SER A 268 -6.22 -38.43 -8.72
C SER A 268 -7.37 -38.32 -9.71
N VAL A 269 -8.38 -39.21 -9.65
CA VAL A 269 -9.54 -39.19 -10.55
C VAL A 269 -10.40 -37.95 -10.33
N ILE A 270 -10.64 -37.55 -9.08
CA ILE A 270 -11.41 -36.33 -8.79
C ILE A 270 -10.65 -35.07 -9.24
N ALA A 271 -9.33 -35.02 -9.05
CA ALA A 271 -8.53 -33.88 -9.49
C ALA A 271 -8.62 -33.69 -11.03
N VAL A 272 -8.53 -34.79 -11.79
CA VAL A 272 -8.68 -34.76 -13.26
C VAL A 272 -10.11 -34.39 -13.67
N PHE A 273 -11.13 -34.90 -12.98
CA PHE A 273 -12.53 -34.60 -13.29
C PHE A 273 -12.90 -33.13 -12.99
N LEU A 274 -12.37 -32.55 -11.91
CA LEU A 274 -12.59 -31.15 -11.57
C LEU A 274 -11.82 -30.19 -12.49
N ALA A 275 -10.60 -30.55 -12.87
CA ALA A 275 -9.86 -29.80 -13.89
C ALA A 275 -10.60 -29.81 -15.23
N GLY A 276 -11.14 -30.95 -15.65
CA GLY A 276 -11.92 -31.08 -16.89
C GLY A 276 -13.26 -30.34 -16.86
N THR A 277 -14.02 -30.44 -15.76
CA THR A 277 -15.34 -29.79 -15.66
C THR A 277 -15.27 -28.27 -15.54
N ALA A 278 -14.21 -27.73 -14.93
CA ALA A 278 -13.97 -26.28 -14.93
C ALA A 278 -13.76 -25.73 -16.34
N SER A 279 -13.02 -26.46 -17.19
CA SER A 279 -12.81 -26.07 -18.59
C SER A 279 -14.08 -26.16 -19.43
N VAL A 280 -14.90 -27.20 -19.23
CA VAL A 280 -16.17 -27.38 -19.96
C VAL A 280 -17.23 -26.37 -19.52
N ALA A 281 -17.35 -26.06 -18.22
CA ALA A 281 -18.31 -25.07 -17.74
C ALA A 281 -18.03 -23.66 -18.30
N LEU A 282 -16.75 -23.31 -18.50
CA LEU A 282 -16.36 -22.05 -19.14
C LEU A 282 -16.65 -22.03 -20.65
N ALA A 283 -16.46 -23.16 -21.35
CA ALA A 283 -16.79 -23.27 -22.77
C ALA A 283 -18.31 -23.21 -23.02
N THR A 284 -19.12 -23.87 -22.18
CA THR A 284 -20.58 -23.91 -22.31
C THR A 284 -21.23 -22.59 -21.86
N GLY A 285 -20.68 -21.92 -20.84
CA GLY A 285 -21.13 -20.60 -20.40
C GLY A 285 -20.90 -19.51 -21.46
N ALA A 286 -19.79 -19.60 -22.22
CA ALA A 286 -19.53 -18.70 -23.34
C ALA A 286 -20.49 -18.92 -24.52
N CYS A 287 -20.92 -20.16 -24.78
CA CYS A 287 -21.87 -20.45 -25.86
C CYS A 287 -23.32 -20.03 -25.52
N MET A 288 -23.77 -20.21 -24.28
CA MET A 288 -25.14 -19.86 -23.87
C MET A 288 -25.40 -18.35 -23.86
N LEU A 289 -24.38 -17.53 -23.57
CA LEU A 289 -24.51 -16.07 -23.59
C LEU A 289 -24.48 -15.47 -25.01
N GLY A 290 -23.99 -16.21 -26.02
CA GLY A 290 -23.99 -15.77 -27.42
C GLY A 290 -25.33 -15.98 -28.14
N VAL A 291 -26.12 -16.98 -27.72
CA VAL A 291 -27.37 -17.34 -28.43
C VAL A 291 -28.58 -16.53 -27.94
N GLY A 292 -28.55 -16.01 -26.70
CA GLY A 292 -29.64 -15.19 -26.14
C GLY A 292 -29.68 -13.73 -26.61
N ALA A 293 -28.76 -13.30 -27.49
CA ALA A 293 -28.68 -11.91 -27.98
C ALA A 293 -29.05 -11.77 -29.47
N VAL A 294 -29.49 -12.85 -30.14
CA VAL A 294 -29.89 -12.86 -31.57
C VAL A 294 -31.35 -13.34 -31.76
N LEU A 295 -32.10 -13.52 -30.67
CA LEU A 295 -33.56 -13.68 -30.66
C LEU A 295 -34.18 -12.53 -29.86
#